data_AF-A0A807ZNL5-F1
#
_entry.id   AF-A0A807ZNL5-F1
#
_cell.length_a   1.000
_cell.length_b   1.000
_cell.length_c   1.000
_cell.angle_alpha   90.00
_cell.angle_beta   90.00
_cell.angle_gamma   90.00
#
_symmetry.space_group_name_H-M   'P 1'
#
loop_
_entity.id
_entity.type
_entity.pdbx_description
1 polymer ?
#
loop_
_entity_poly.entity_id
_entity_poly.type
_entity_poly.pdbx_seq_one_letter_code
_entity_poly.pdbx_strand_id
1 'polypeptide(L)'
;MEKLLARLAQQLDTIDEASLMSLWSKYATVSSRFEPTRKWEEATLIFSLIQAKRWKNQLFNYHWSRQSQGREGLAPQLPGLAPEFSLEPPQKDVPEQRCRVLKFHPLKEDDEDGKP
;
A
#
# COMPACT_ATOMS: atom_id res chain seq x y z
N MET A 1 28.66 10.99 15.03
CA MET A 1 27.22 10.97 14.74
C MET A 1 26.84 9.84 13.79
N GLU A 2 27.49 9.72 12.62
CA GLU A 2 27.21 8.67 11.63
C GLU A 2 27.29 7.24 12.20
N LYS A 3 28.31 6.91 13.00
CA LYS A 3 28.45 5.60 13.66
C LYS A 3 27.26 5.23 14.56
N LEU A 4 26.61 6.22 15.17
CA LEU A 4 25.43 6.00 16.01
C LEU A 4 24.21 5.69 15.13
N LEU A 5 24.01 6.46 14.06
CA LEU A 5 22.94 6.21 13.09
C LEU A 5 23.11 4.85 12.41
N ALA A 6 24.33 4.45 12.07
CA ALA A 6 24.63 3.13 11.51
C ALA A 6 24.27 1.99 12.49
N ARG A 7 24.55 2.16 13.78
CA ARG A 7 24.15 1.18 14.81
C ARG A 7 22.63 1.11 14.96
N LEU A 8 21.94 2.25 14.98
CA LEU A 8 20.48 2.28 15.00
C LEU A 8 19.87 1.62 13.78
N ALA A 9 20.44 1.84 12.58
CA ALA A 9 20.00 1.20 11.36
C ALA A 9 20.18 -0.32 11.41
N GLN A 10 21.31 -0.81 11.93
CA GLN A 10 21.54 -2.25 12.14
C GLN A 10 20.54 -2.84 13.15
N GLN A 11 20.30 -2.14 14.26
CA GLN A 11 19.31 -2.57 15.24
C GLN A 11 17.90 -2.62 14.65
N LEU A 12 17.49 -1.58 13.92
CA LEU A 12 16.21 -1.55 13.22
C LEU A 12 16.12 -2.66 12.16
N ASP A 13 17.23 -3.04 11.53
CA ASP A 13 17.21 -4.08 10.51
C ASP A 13 16.88 -5.46 11.07
N THR A 14 17.27 -5.73 12.32
CA THR A 14 16.96 -6.98 13.02
C THR A 14 15.48 -7.15 13.38
N ILE A 15 14.71 -6.05 13.40
CA ILE A 15 13.29 -6.08 13.73
C ILE A 15 12.49 -6.45 12.48
N ASP A 16 11.61 -7.44 12.64
CA ASP A 16 10.72 -7.89 11.56
C ASP A 16 9.57 -6.91 11.29
N GLU A 17 9.16 -6.83 10.02
CA GLU A 17 8.12 -5.90 9.55
C GLU A 17 6.76 -6.20 10.18
N ALA A 18 6.40 -7.47 10.35
CA ALA A 18 5.12 -7.84 10.95
C ALA A 18 5.01 -7.36 12.41
N SER A 19 6.13 -7.37 13.13
CA SER A 19 6.21 -6.85 14.50
C SER A 19 6.03 -5.34 14.53
N LEU A 20 6.63 -4.61 13.59
CA LEU A 20 6.49 -3.15 13.49
C LEU A 20 5.08 -2.70 13.09
N MET A 21 4.40 -3.47 12.24
CA MET A 21 3.01 -3.18 11.84
C MET A 21 2.04 -3.25 13.01
N SER A 22 2.28 -4.13 13.99
CA SER A 22 1.47 -4.18 15.23
C SER A 22 1.58 -2.91 16.08
N LEU A 23 2.75 -2.27 16.07
CA LEU A 23 3.03 -1.04 16.82
C LEU A 23 2.64 0.22 16.04
N TRP A 24 2.53 0.11 14.70
CA TRP A 24 2.21 1.20 13.80
C TRP A 24 0.92 1.92 14.19
N SER A 25 -0.18 1.21 14.40
CA SER A 25 -1.48 1.83 14.73
C SER A 25 -1.44 2.63 16.03
N LYS A 26 -0.67 2.17 17.01
CA LYS A 26 -0.48 2.84 18.30
C LYS A 26 0.27 4.16 18.11
N TYR A 27 1.43 4.11 17.46
CA TYR A 27 2.28 5.30 17.29
C TYR A 27 1.73 6.28 16.25
N ALA A 28 1.04 5.81 15.21
CA ALA A 28 0.33 6.67 14.25
C ALA A 28 -0.72 7.54 14.95
N THR A 29 -1.49 6.95 15.88
CA THR A 29 -2.51 7.68 16.64
C THR A 29 -1.88 8.73 17.55
N VAL A 30 -0.79 8.38 18.23
CA VAL A 30 -0.07 9.30 19.14
C VAL A 30 0.60 10.42 18.35
N SER A 31 1.28 10.12 17.25
CA SER A 31 1.93 11.12 16.40
C SER A 31 0.93 12.04 15.69
N SER A 32 -0.27 11.56 15.37
CA SER A 32 -1.34 12.38 14.78
C SER A 32 -1.87 13.44 15.75
N ARG A 33 -1.83 13.20 17.06
CA ARG A 33 -2.28 14.15 18.08
C ARG A 33 -1.08 14.89 18.62
N PHE A 34 -0.82 16.08 18.07
CA PHE A 34 0.30 16.90 18.51
C PHE A 34 0.16 17.26 20.00
N GLU A 35 1.18 16.92 20.78
CA GLU A 35 1.34 17.37 22.16
C GLU A 35 2.75 17.92 22.34
N PRO A 36 2.93 19.08 23.00
CA PRO A 36 4.25 19.64 23.28
C PRO A 36 4.90 18.90 24.47
N THR A 37 5.06 17.58 24.35
CA THR A 37 5.62 16.72 25.38
C THR A 37 6.78 15.89 24.83
N ARG A 38 7.78 15.62 25.68
CA ARG A 38 8.92 14.76 25.33
C ARG A 38 8.47 13.34 24.93
N LYS A 39 7.36 12.86 25.48
CA LYS A 39 6.77 11.56 25.14
C LYS A 39 6.24 11.55 23.70
N TRP A 40 5.64 12.65 23.25
CA TRP A 40 5.16 12.79 21.88
C TRP A 40 6.31 12.85 20.88
N GLU A 41 7.38 13.59 21.20
CA GLU A 41 8.59 13.63 20.38
C GLU A 41 9.19 12.22 20.21
N GLU A 42 9.30 11.48 21.30
CA GLU A 42 9.79 10.10 21.28
C GLU A 42 8.88 9.17 20.47
N ALA A 43 7.56 9.26 20.65
CA ALA A 43 6.59 8.49 19.87
C ALA A 43 6.70 8.77 18.36
N THR A 44 6.94 10.03 17.98
CA THR A 44 7.09 10.45 16.58
C THR A 44 8.41 9.98 15.99
N LEU A 45 9.50 9.98 16.76
CA LEU A 45 10.76 9.35 16.35
C LEU A 45 10.58 7.84 16.12
N ILE A 46 9.92 7.12 17.04
CA ILE A 46 9.62 5.70 16.88
C ILE A 46 8.77 5.46 15.62
N PHE A 47 7.74 6.28 15.39
CA PHE A 47 6.92 6.20 14.19
C PHE A 47 7.74 6.40 12.91
N SER A 48 8.63 7.40 12.88
CA SER A 48 9.51 7.64 11.73
C SER A 48 10.46 6.47 11.43
N LEU A 49 10.94 5.76 12.46
CA LEU A 49 11.78 4.57 12.29
C LEU A 49 11.00 3.41 11.67
N ILE A 50 9.74 3.21 12.08
CA ILE A 50 8.83 2.23 11.47
C ILE A 50 8.66 2.55 9.97
N GLN A 51 8.42 3.82 9.65
CA GLN A 51 8.27 4.27 8.26
C GLN A 51 9.56 4.06 7.45
N ALA A 52 10.72 4.33 8.02
CA ALA A 52 12.01 4.12 7.36
C ALA A 52 12.25 2.64 7.00
N LYS A 53 11.92 1.70 7.90
CA LYS A 53 12.04 0.26 7.63
C LYS A 53 11.09 -0.18 6.51
N ARG A 54 9.83 0.25 6.54
CA ARG A 54 8.85 -0.04 5.48
C ARG A 54 9.31 0.53 4.14
N TRP A 55 9.78 1.76 4.12
CA TRP A 55 10.30 2.40 2.91
C TRP A 55 11.50 1.64 2.32
N LYS A 56 12.44 1.18 3.17
CA LYS A 56 13.55 0.30 2.74
C LYS A 56 13.03 -0.97 2.05
N ASN A 57 12.04 -1.62 2.65
CA ASN A 57 11.47 -2.86 2.12
C ASN A 57 10.73 -2.63 0.79
N GLN A 58 9.96 -1.54 0.69
CA GLN A 58 9.33 -1.13 -0.57
C GLN A 58 10.37 -0.86 -1.66
N LEU A 59 11.44 -0.16 -1.33
CA LEU A 59 12.53 0.14 -2.26
C LEU A 59 13.23 -1.15 -2.73
N PHE A 60 13.48 -2.08 -1.81
CA PHE A 60 14.03 -3.40 -2.15
C PHE A 60 13.12 -4.15 -3.11
N ASN A 61 11.82 -4.24 -2.81
CA ASN A 61 10.83 -4.90 -3.68
C ASN A 61 10.73 -4.23 -5.06
N TYR A 62 10.86 -2.91 -5.13
CA TYR A 62 10.88 -2.16 -6.39
C TYR A 62 12.09 -2.51 -7.25
N HIS A 63 13.30 -2.48 -6.68
CA HIS A 63 14.51 -2.82 -7.43
C HIS A 63 14.54 -4.31 -7.81
N TRP A 64 14.09 -5.18 -6.92
CA TRP A 64 13.95 -6.61 -7.17
C TRP A 64 12.96 -6.91 -8.31
N SER A 65 11.78 -6.30 -8.26
CA SER A 65 10.76 -6.46 -9.32
C SER A 65 11.22 -5.92 -10.67
N ARG A 66 11.98 -4.82 -10.72
CA ARG A 66 12.57 -4.32 -11.98
C ARG A 66 13.63 -5.26 -12.55
N GLN A 67 14.42 -5.90 -11.68
CA GLN A 67 15.39 -6.91 -12.12
C GLN A 67 14.71 -8.18 -12.63
N SER A 68 13.59 -8.59 -12.04
CA SER A 68 12.81 -9.75 -12.49
C SER A 68 11.90 -9.44 -13.70
N GLN A 69 11.43 -8.20 -13.87
CA GLN A 69 10.65 -7.72 -15.02
C GLN A 69 11.49 -7.54 -16.30
N GLY A 70 12.82 -7.59 -16.20
CA GLY A 70 13.68 -7.89 -17.35
C GLY A 70 13.40 -9.26 -17.97
N ARG A 71 12.55 -10.10 -17.33
CA ARG A 71 12.04 -11.36 -17.87
C ARG A 71 10.58 -11.30 -18.31
N GLU A 72 9.65 -10.70 -17.56
CA GLU A 72 8.23 -10.63 -17.96
C GLU A 72 7.53 -9.35 -17.44
N GLY A 73 6.95 -8.57 -18.35
CA GLY A 73 6.50 -7.19 -18.13
C GLY A 73 5.13 -7.03 -17.48
N LEU A 74 5.11 -6.90 -16.15
CA LEU A 74 3.95 -6.40 -15.40
C LEU A 74 4.42 -5.39 -14.36
N ALA A 75 4.25 -4.09 -14.66
CA ALA A 75 4.63 -2.99 -13.77
C ALA A 75 4.01 -3.16 -12.36
N PRO A 76 4.77 -3.00 -11.26
CA PRO A 76 4.18 -3.02 -9.93
C PRO A 76 3.43 -1.70 -9.72
N GLN A 77 2.13 -1.81 -9.48
CA GLN A 77 1.29 -0.72 -9.00
C GLN A 77 1.93 -0.20 -7.71
N LEU A 78 2.46 1.02 -7.71
CA LEU A 78 3.03 1.71 -6.55
C LEU A 78 1.88 2.19 -5.64
N PRO A 79 1.60 1.57 -4.47
CA PRO A 79 0.63 2.12 -3.54
C PRO A 79 1.42 3.00 -2.55
N GLY A 80 1.39 4.31 -2.74
CA GLY A 80 1.71 5.31 -1.71
C GLY A 80 3.14 5.29 -1.17
N LEU A 81 4.09 5.82 -1.94
CA LEU A 81 5.47 6.10 -1.51
C LEU A 81 5.59 7.28 -0.52
N ALA A 82 4.47 7.87 -0.07
CA ALA A 82 4.44 8.91 0.94
C ALA A 82 3.54 8.45 2.10
N PRO A 83 3.90 8.70 3.38
CA PRO A 83 2.89 8.79 4.41
C PRO A 83 1.93 9.88 3.96
N GLU A 84 0.66 9.53 3.75
CA GLU A 84 -0.37 10.47 3.36
C GLU A 84 -0.71 11.37 4.56
N PHE A 85 0.14 12.36 4.82
CA PHE A 85 -0.29 13.61 5.43
C PHE A 85 -0.96 14.44 4.34
N SER A 86 -2.06 13.91 3.81
CA SER A 86 -3.01 14.70 3.04
C SER A 86 -4.12 15.06 4.01
N LEU A 87 -4.16 16.32 4.44
CA LEU A 87 -5.38 16.89 4.99
C LEU A 87 -6.42 16.77 3.87
N GLU A 88 -7.29 15.78 3.99
CA GLU A 88 -8.32 15.41 3.02
C GLU A 88 -9.11 16.64 2.56
N PRO A 89 -9.10 17.01 1.27
CA PRO A 89 -10.26 17.64 0.65
C PRO A 89 -11.17 16.54 0.08
N PRO A 90 -12.48 16.79 0.00
CA PRO A 90 -13.50 15.75 0.11
C PRO A 90 -13.49 14.74 -1.04
N GLN A 91 -13.99 13.54 -0.71
CA GLN A 91 -14.38 12.46 -1.61
C GLN A 91 -14.76 12.97 -3.00
N LYS A 92 -13.98 12.58 -4.02
CA LYS A 92 -14.44 12.65 -5.41
C LYS A 92 -15.22 11.38 -5.70
N ASP A 93 -16.51 11.58 -5.89
CA ASP A 93 -17.50 10.59 -6.28
C ASP A 93 -17.00 9.70 -7.42
N VAL A 94 -17.17 8.39 -7.23
CA VAL A 94 -17.13 7.38 -8.30
C VAL A 94 -18.40 7.59 -9.15
N PRO A 95 -18.26 7.83 -10.46
CA PRO A 95 -18.64 6.81 -11.44
C PRO A 95 -17.66 6.81 -12.64
N GLU A 96 -17.38 5.69 -13.30
CA GLU A 96 -18.27 5.09 -14.30
C GLU A 96 -18.01 3.58 -14.39
N GLN A 97 -18.95 2.80 -13.87
CA GLN A 97 -19.18 1.47 -14.42
C GLN A 97 -19.59 1.64 -15.89
N ARG A 98 -18.66 1.35 -16.81
CA ARG A 98 -19.01 1.15 -18.21
C ARG A 98 -19.80 -0.15 -18.32
N CYS A 99 -21.11 -0.07 -18.08
CA CYS A 99 -22.06 -1.12 -18.45
C CYS A 99 -21.96 -1.34 -19.95
N ARG A 100 -21.25 -2.39 -20.39
CA ARG A 100 -21.28 -2.84 -21.78
C ARG A 100 -22.49 -3.75 -21.95
N VAL A 101 -23.46 -3.29 -22.73
CA VAL A 101 -24.60 -4.07 -23.19
C VAL A 101 -24.08 -5.28 -23.97
N LEU A 102 -24.35 -6.49 -23.47
CA LEU A 102 -24.18 -7.70 -24.27
C LEU A 102 -25.35 -7.80 -25.24
N LYS A 103 -25.06 -8.03 -26.52
CA LYS A 103 -26.07 -8.20 -27.57
C LYS A 103 -26.79 -9.53 -27.33
N PHE A 104 -28.12 -9.48 -27.32
CA PHE A 104 -28.95 -10.69 -27.26
C PHE A 104 -28.76 -11.52 -28.52
N HIS A 105 -28.51 -12.82 -28.34
CA HIS A 105 -28.70 -13.81 -29.39
C HIS A 105 -30.11 -14.40 -29.21
N PRO A 106 -30.93 -14.42 -30.28
CA PRO A 106 -32.25 -15.06 -30.20
C PRO A 106 -32.05 -16.56 -29.95
N LEU A 107 -32.83 -17.08 -29.00
CA LEU A 107 -32.94 -18.51 -28.75
C LEU A 107 -33.44 -19.16 -30.04
N LYS A 108 -32.68 -20.11 -30.58
CA LYS A 108 -33.16 -20.96 -31.66
C LYS A 108 -34.23 -21.85 -31.03
N GLU A 109 -35.49 -21.58 -31.35
CA GLU A 109 -36.61 -22.44 -30.99
C GLU A 109 -36.37 -23.79 -31.66
N ASP A 110 -36.06 -24.79 -30.84
CA ASP A 110 -36.34 -26.18 -31.16
C ASP A 110 -37.86 -26.35 -31.00
N ASP A 111 -38.59 -26.15 -32.09
CA ASP A 111 -39.90 -26.76 -32.26
C ASP A 111 -39.78 -27.81 -33.35
N GLU A 112 -39.68 -29.06 -32.90
CA GLU A 112 -40.38 -30.16 -33.55
C GLU A 112 -41.83 -29.73 -33.77
N ASP A 113 -42.29 -29.65 -35.02
CA ASP A 113 -43.54 -30.31 -35.37
C ASP A 113 -43.77 -30.38 -36.88
N GLY A 114 -44.18 -31.58 -37.32
CA GLY A 114 -45.09 -31.74 -38.45
C GLY A 114 -44.48 -31.85 -39.85
N LYS A 115 -44.05 -33.05 -40.23
CA LYS A 115 -44.13 -33.50 -41.63
C LYS A 115 -45.24 -34.55 -41.75
N PRO A 116 -46.14 -34.45 -42.75
CA PRO A 116 -47.19 -35.45 -42.99
C PRO A 116 -46.64 -36.81 -43.41
#